data_AF-A0A7H8GT85-F1
#
_entry.id   AF-A0A7H8GT85-F1
#
_cell.length_a   1.000
_cell.length_b   1.000
_cell.length_c   1.000
_cell.angle_alpha   90.00
_cell.angle_beta   90.00
_cell.angle_gamma   90.00
#
_symmetry.space_group_name_H-M   'P 1'
#
loop_
_entity.id
_entity.type
_entity.pdbx_description
1 polymer ?
#
loop_
_entity_poly.entity_id
_entity_poly.type
_entity_poly.pdbx_seq_one_letter_code
_entity_poly.pdbx_strand_id
1 'polypeptide(L)' 'MDHIIPKSKNGSGTQEDGQVLCRICNLDKSDSYMP' A
#
# COMPACT_ATOMS: atom_id res chain seq x y z
N MET A 1 -7.40 -4.69 0.04
CA MET A 1 -7.02 -3.31 -0.36
C MET A 1 -5.77 -2.97 0.41
N ASP A 2 -4.70 -2.65 -0.31
CA ASP A 2 -3.46 -2.13 0.24
C ASP A 2 -3.34 -0.63 -0.09
N HIS A 3 -2.43 0.08 0.58
CA HIS A 3 -2.14 1.49 0.32
C HIS A 3 -0.93 1.66 -0.59
N ILE A 4 -1.03 2.50 -1.63
CA ILE A 4 0.11 2.90 -2.47
C ILE A 4 1.17 3.56 -1.58
N ILE A 5 0.76 4.55 -0.79
CA ILE A 5 1.55 5.16 0.27
C ILE A 5 1.20 4.44 1.58
N PRO A 6 2.12 3.72 2.22
CA PRO A 6 1.84 3.05 3.48
C PRO A 6 1.28 4.01 4.54
N LYS A 7 0.33 3.54 5.34
CA LYS A 7 -0.24 4.34 6.46
C LYS A 7 0.83 4.83 7.43
N SER A 8 1.89 4.04 7.67
CA SER A 8 3.05 4.42 8.48
C SER A 8 3.83 5.62 7.91
N LYS A 9 3.66 5.92 6.63
CA LYS A 9 4.28 7.04 5.90
C LYS A 9 3.25 8.09 5.47
N ASN A 10 2.15 8.24 6.23
CA ASN A 10 1.08 9.21 6.01
C ASN A 10 0.24 8.98 4.74
N GLY A 11 0.05 7.73 4.31
CA GLY A 11 -0.96 7.41 3.28
C GLY A 11 -2.36 7.91 3.64
N SER A 12 -3.03 8.53 2.69
CA SER A 12 -4.34 9.17 2.91
C SER A 12 -5.41 8.15 3.27
N GLY A 13 -5.30 6.90 2.81
CA GLY A 13 -6.37 5.89 2.94
C GLY A 13 -7.65 6.26 2.20
N THR A 14 -7.57 7.20 1.27
CA THR A 14 -8.63 7.50 0.31
C THR A 14 -8.61 6.49 -0.83
N GLN A 15 -9.61 6.51 -1.70
CA GLN A 15 -9.69 5.56 -2.80
C GLN A 15 -8.51 5.71 -3.77
N GLU A 16 -7.99 6.92 -3.95
CA GLU A 16 -6.79 7.16 -4.79
C GLU A 16 -5.48 6.61 -4.19
N ASP A 17 -5.43 6.34 -2.88
CA ASP A 17 -4.32 5.67 -2.22
C ASP A 17 -4.51 4.15 -2.18
N GLY A 18 -5.60 3.64 -2.76
CA GLY A 18 -5.89 2.21 -2.81
C GLY A 18 -5.20 1.51 -3.97
N GLN A 19 -4.61 0.35 -3.70
CA GLN A 19 -4.13 -0.58 -4.72
C GLN A 19 -4.53 -2.03 -4.43
N VAL A 20 -4.60 -2.81 -5.50
CA VAL A 20 -4.87 -4.26 -5.43
C VAL A 20 -3.55 -5.00 -5.57
N LEU A 21 -3.11 -5.59 -4.47
CA LEU A 21 -1.96 -6.49 -4.44
C LEU A 21 -2.39 -7.90 -4.04
N CYS A 22 -1.66 -8.90 -4.53
CA CYS A 22 -1.76 -10.24 -3.98
C CYS A 22 -1.33 -10.24 -2.51
N ARG A 23 -1.77 -11.23 -1.70
CA ARG A 23 -1.42 -11.27 -0.26
C ARG A 23 0.10 -11.27 -0.03
N ILE A 24 0.85 -12.06 -0.80
CA ILE A 24 2.31 -12.15 -0.67
C ILE A 24 2.97 -10.85 -1.12
N CYS A 25 2.49 -10.25 -2.21
CA CYS A 25 2.95 -8.97 -2.74
C CYS A 25 2.79 -7.85 -1.70
N ASN A 26 1.65 -7.83 -1.00
CA ASN A 26 1.39 -6.86 0.07
C ASN A 26 2.33 -7.07 1.27
N LEU A 27 2.60 -8.32 1.65
CA LEU A 27 3.53 -8.63 2.74
C LEU A 27 4.97 -8.27 2.38
N ASP A 28 5.38 -8.52 1.13
CA ASP A 28 6.70 -8.17 0.61
C ASP A 28 6.88 -6.65 0.51
N LYS A 29 5.85 -5.94 0.03
CA LYS A 29 5.82 -4.47 0.00
C LYS A 29 6.01 -3.87 1.40
N SER A 30 5.39 -4.44 2.43
CA SER A 30 5.48 -3.95 3.81
C SER A 30 5.14 -2.43 3.88
N ASP A 31 6.07 -1.61 4.37
CA ASP A 31 5.99 -0.15 4.43
C ASP A 31 6.79 0.55 3.32
N SER A 32 7.12 -0.15 2.24
CA SER A 32 7.78 0.42 1.07
C SER A 32 6.79 0.85 -0.01
N TYR A 33 7.28 1.65 -0.96
CA TYR A 33 6.57 1.97 -2.19
C TYR A 33 7.02 0.97 -3.25
N MET A 34 6.08 0.26 -3.87
CA MET A 34 6.41 -0.45 -5.11
C MET A 34 6.27 0.56 -6.27
N PRO A 35 7.28 0.70 -7.14
CA PRO A 35 7.16 1.50 -8.36
C PRO A 35 6.16 0.88 -9.34
#